data_AF-Q6P3W2-F1
#
_entry.id   AF-Q6P3W2-F1
#
_cell.length_a   1.000
_cell.length_b   1.000
_cell.length_c   1.000
_cell.angle_alpha   90.00
_cell.angle_beta   90.00
_cell.angle_gamma   90.00
#
_symmetry.space_group_name_H-M   'P 1'
#
loop_
_entity.id
_entity.type
_entity.pdbx_description
1 polymer ?
#
loop_
_entity_poly.entity_id
_entity_poly.type
_entity_poly.pdbx_seq_one_letter_code
_entity_poly.pdbx_strand_id
1 'polypeptide(L)'
;MMAVEQMPKKDWYSILGADPSANISDLKQKYQKLILMYHPDKQSTDVPAGTVEECVQKFIEIDQAWKILGNEETKREYDLQRCEDDLRNVGPVDAQVYLEEMSWNEGDHSFYLSCRCGGKYSVSKDEAEEVSLISCDTCSLIIELLHYN
;
A
#
# COMPACT_ATOMS: atom_id res chain seq x y z
N MET A 1 24.86 -0.32 8.79
CA MET A 1 23.76 -0.59 7.83
C MET A 1 22.56 -1.00 8.66
N MET A 2 21.62 -0.08 8.92
CA MET A 2 20.41 -0.41 9.68
C MET A 2 19.41 -1.00 8.69
N ALA A 3 19.06 -2.28 8.88
CA ALA A 3 18.00 -2.91 8.11
C ALA A 3 16.68 -2.27 8.54
N VAL A 4 16.03 -1.55 7.63
CA VAL A 4 14.61 -1.23 7.76
C VAL A 4 13.86 -2.54 7.60
N GLU A 5 13.37 -3.07 8.72
CA GLU A 5 12.45 -4.20 8.72
C GLU A 5 11.19 -3.75 7.97
N GLN A 6 10.94 -4.40 6.84
CA GLN A 6 9.78 -4.21 5.99
C GLN A 6 8.51 -4.42 6.82
N MET A 7 7.94 -3.33 7.34
CA MET A 7 6.65 -3.41 8.00
C MET A 7 5.59 -3.64 6.93
N PRO A 8 4.79 -4.73 7.00
CA PRO A 8 3.68 -4.94 6.07
C PRO A 8 2.81 -3.68 6.03
N LYS A 9 2.17 -3.42 4.87
CA LYS A 9 1.19 -2.34 4.60
C LYS A 9 0.02 -2.40 5.60
N LYS A 10 0.30 -2.18 6.89
CA LYS A 10 -0.63 -2.06 7.99
C LYS A 10 -0.92 -0.58 8.08
N ASP A 11 -2.16 -0.21 7.80
CA ASP A 11 -2.64 1.15 7.99
C ASP A 11 -2.53 1.48 9.47
N TRP A 12 -1.42 2.09 9.88
CA TRP A 12 -1.20 2.60 11.24
C TRP A 12 -2.33 3.55 11.66
N TYR A 13 -2.86 4.27 10.68
CA TYR A 13 -4.09 5.05 10.77
C TYR A 13 -5.27 4.20 11.28
N SER A 14 -5.51 3.04 10.66
CA SER A 14 -6.54 2.08 11.09
C SER A 14 -6.27 1.51 12.48
N ILE A 15 -5.00 1.27 12.85
CA ILE A 15 -4.62 0.77 14.19
C ILE A 15 -4.94 1.81 15.27
N LEU A 16 -4.67 3.09 15.00
CA LEU A 16 -5.03 4.20 15.89
C LEU A 16 -6.53 4.56 15.79
N GLY A 17 -7.25 4.05 14.80
CA GLY A 17 -8.63 4.45 14.51
C GLY A 17 -8.73 5.93 14.13
N ALA A 18 -7.77 6.41 13.34
CA ALA A 18 -7.66 7.77 12.86
C ALA A 18 -7.59 7.77 11.32
N ASP A 19 -8.12 8.80 10.69
CA ASP A 19 -8.06 8.96 9.24
C ASP A 19 -6.63 9.32 8.77
N PRO A 20 -6.22 8.97 7.54
CA PRO A 20 -4.95 9.40 6.96
C PRO A 20 -4.78 10.93 6.91
N SER A 21 -5.91 11.66 6.96
CA SER A 21 -5.98 13.12 7.02
C SER A 21 -5.93 13.69 8.46
N ALA A 22 -5.92 12.83 9.49
CA ALA A 22 -5.93 13.27 10.87
C ALA A 22 -4.62 13.99 11.25
N ASN A 23 -4.76 15.09 12.00
CA ASN A 23 -3.63 15.84 12.54
C ASN A 23 -2.93 15.05 13.66
N ILE A 24 -1.65 15.36 13.90
CA ILE A 24 -0.84 14.77 14.98
C ILE A 24 -1.56 14.89 16.34
N SER A 25 -2.28 16.00 16.59
CA SER A 25 -3.07 16.18 17.81
C SER A 25 -4.19 15.15 17.97
N ASP A 26 -4.89 14.78 16.89
CA ASP A 26 -5.96 13.78 16.94
C ASP A 26 -5.37 12.37 17.15
N LEU A 27 -4.31 12.06 16.40
CA LEU A 27 -3.54 10.82 16.56
C LEU A 27 -3.05 10.66 18.01
N LYS A 28 -2.57 11.73 18.64
CA LYS A 28 -2.10 11.73 20.03
C LYS A 28 -3.23 11.44 21.01
N GLN A 29 -4.42 11.98 20.75
CA GLN A 29 -5.59 11.77 21.60
C GLN A 29 -6.08 10.32 21.48
N LYS A 30 -6.12 9.78 20.26
CA LYS A 30 -6.48 8.38 19.98
C LYS A 30 -5.48 7.41 20.61
N TYR A 31 -4.18 7.67 20.41
CA TYR A 31 -3.09 6.94 21.04
C TYR A 31 -3.26 6.86 22.56
N GLN A 32 -3.40 8.01 23.24
CA GLN A 32 -3.59 8.04 24.69
C GLN A 32 -4.81 7.24 25.15
N LYS A 33 -5.93 7.35 24.41
CA LYS A 33 -7.15 6.61 24.73
C LYS A 33 -6.95 5.10 24.59
N LEU A 34 -6.30 4.65 23.52
CA LEU A 34 -6.06 3.24 23.26
C LEU A 34 -5.03 2.65 24.22
N ILE A 35 -3.93 3.35 24.49
CA ILE A 35 -2.92 2.94 25.48
C ILE A 35 -3.58 2.77 26.85
N LEU A 36 -4.45 3.69 27.26
CA LEU A 36 -5.16 3.57 28.53
C LEU A 36 -6.14 2.38 28.55
N MET A 37 -6.71 2.00 27.41
CA MET A 37 -7.60 0.83 27.29
C MET A 37 -6.83 -0.49 27.33
N TYR A 38 -5.67 -0.56 26.69
CA TYR A 38 -4.85 -1.76 26.57
C TYR A 38 -3.71 -1.83 27.60
N HIS A 39 -3.66 -0.90 28.55
CA HIS A 39 -2.63 -0.90 29.58
C HIS A 39 -2.78 -2.14 30.48
N PRO A 40 -1.71 -2.91 30.73
CA PRO A 40 -1.77 -4.12 31.55
C PRO A 40 -2.25 -3.83 32.98
N ASP A 41 -2.07 -2.61 33.48
CA ASP A 41 -2.56 -2.17 34.81
C ASP A 41 -4.10 -2.19 34.92
N LYS A 42 -4.83 -1.99 33.81
CA LYS A 42 -6.29 -2.04 33.79
C LYS A 42 -6.84 -3.45 33.58
N GLN A 43 -5.98 -4.42 33.27
CA GLN A 43 -6.36 -5.81 33.10
C GLN A 43 -6.47 -6.44 34.48
N SER A 44 -7.68 -6.40 35.04
CA SER A 44 -8.03 -7.11 36.27
C SER A 44 -7.48 -8.55 36.21
N THR A 45 -6.95 -9.04 37.33
CA THR A 45 -6.27 -10.35 37.45
C THR A 45 -7.07 -11.58 37.00
N ASP A 46 -8.34 -11.39 36.63
CA ASP A 46 -9.32 -12.40 36.20
C ASP A 46 -9.42 -12.56 34.68
N VAL A 47 -8.70 -11.75 33.89
CA VAL A 47 -8.75 -11.89 32.43
C VAL A 47 -8.00 -13.15 31.96
N PRO A 48 -8.54 -13.89 30.98
CA PRO A 48 -7.86 -15.06 30.43
C PRO A 48 -6.52 -14.64 29.81
N ALA A 49 -5.51 -15.52 29.87
CA ALA A 49 -4.17 -15.26 29.34
C ALA A 49 -4.18 -14.72 27.89
N GLY A 50 -5.10 -15.21 27.06
CA GLY A 50 -5.28 -14.72 25.69
C GLY A 50 -5.61 -13.22 25.60
N THR A 51 -6.41 -12.67 26.53
CA THR A 51 -6.70 -11.23 26.56
C THR A 51 -5.48 -10.40 26.97
N VAL A 52 -4.58 -10.95 27.79
CA VAL A 52 -3.30 -10.28 28.11
C VAL A 52 -2.43 -10.22 26.86
N GLU A 53 -2.31 -11.33 26.13
CA GLU A 53 -1.56 -11.39 24.87
C GLU A 53 -2.14 -10.43 23.82
N GLU A 54 -3.46 -10.39 23.65
CA GLU A 54 -4.13 -9.45 22.74
C GLU A 54 -3.89 -7.99 23.12
N CYS A 55 -3.96 -7.66 24.41
CA CYS A 55 -3.69 -6.30 24.88
C CYS A 55 -2.24 -5.90 24.67
N VAL A 56 -1.28 -6.79 24.93
CA VAL A 56 0.14 -6.56 24.66
C VAL A 56 0.37 -6.36 23.16
N GLN A 57 -0.22 -7.22 22.31
CA GLN A 57 -0.09 -7.10 20.87
C GLN A 57 -0.65 -5.77 20.37
N LYS A 58 -1.87 -5.41 20.78
CA LYS A 58 -2.47 -4.12 20.41
C LYS A 58 -1.67 -2.95 20.92
N PHE A 59 -1.16 -3.01 22.17
CA PHE A 59 -0.29 -1.97 22.73
C PHE A 59 0.96 -1.77 21.87
N ILE A 60 1.62 -2.86 21.45
CA ILE A 60 2.79 -2.81 20.56
C ILE A 60 2.40 -2.17 19.22
N GLU A 61 1.30 -2.60 18.61
CA GLU A 61 0.82 -2.06 17.34
C GLU A 61 0.51 -0.55 17.45
N ILE A 62 -0.14 -0.12 18.52
CA ILE A 62 -0.48 1.29 18.79
C ILE A 62 0.79 2.13 19.03
N ASP A 63 1.77 1.61 19.76
CA ASP A 63 3.05 2.27 20.01
C ASP A 63 3.88 2.42 18.72
N GLN A 64 3.93 1.36 17.91
CA GLN A 64 4.55 1.41 16.58
C GLN A 64 3.85 2.42 15.67
N ALA A 65 2.52 2.42 15.65
CA ALA A 65 1.72 3.37 14.89
C ALA A 65 2.04 4.82 15.29
N TRP A 66 2.11 5.11 16.59
CA TRP A 66 2.43 6.43 17.10
C TRP A 66 3.88 6.86 16.82
N LYS A 67 4.85 5.94 16.89
CA LYS A 67 6.25 6.22 16.51
C LYS A 67 6.39 6.61 15.04
N ILE A 68 5.57 6.02 14.16
CA ILE A 68 5.61 6.28 12.71
C ILE A 68 4.77 7.51 12.33
N LEU A 69 3.60 7.72 12.94
CA LEU A 69 2.70 8.82 12.57
C LEU A 69 2.90 10.09 13.41
N GLY A 70 3.48 9.96 14.60
CA GLY A 70 3.66 11.06 15.55
C GLY A 70 4.86 11.96 15.25
N ASN A 71 5.78 11.52 14.39
CA ASN A 71 6.94 12.32 13.98
C ASN A 71 6.81 12.68 12.49
N GLU A 72 6.96 13.96 12.16
CA GLU A 72 6.84 14.42 10.77
C GLU A 72 7.92 13.78 9.87
N GLU A 73 9.10 13.49 10.44
CA GLU A 73 10.19 12.83 9.75
C GLU A 73 9.85 11.39 9.37
N THR A 74 9.30 10.61 10.31
CA THR A 74 8.91 9.21 10.04
C THR A 74 7.67 9.13 9.15
N LYS A 75 6.74 10.08 9.27
CA LYS A 75 5.63 10.20 8.32
C LYS A 75 6.13 10.48 6.90
N ARG A 76 7.10 11.39 6.75
CA ARG A 76 7.70 11.69 5.44
C ARG A 76 8.48 10.50 4.89
N GLU A 77 9.23 9.80 5.74
CA GLU A 77 9.96 8.59 5.32
C GLU A 77 9.01 7.47 4.91
N TYR A 78 7.88 7.32 5.61
CA TYR A 78 6.81 6.39 5.22
C TYR A 78 6.18 6.77 3.88
N ASP A 79 5.91 8.05 3.64
CA ASP A 79 5.38 8.55 2.36
C ASP A 79 6.38 8.38 1.21
N LEU A 80 7.66 8.67 1.44
CA LEU A 80 8.74 8.43 0.49
C LEU A 80 8.88 6.95 0.16
N GLN A 81 8.83 6.06 1.17
CA GLN A 81 8.92 4.62 0.94
C GLN A 81 7.70 4.08 0.17
N ARG A 82 6.51 4.64 0.42
CA ARG A 82 5.31 4.31 -0.38
C ARG A 82 5.45 4.76 -1.84
N CYS A 83 6.03 5.93 -2.07
CA CYS A 83 6.32 6.44 -3.42
C CYS A 83 7.43 5.62 -4.10
N GLU A 84 8.43 5.17 -3.35
CA GLU A 84 9.55 4.39 -3.89
C GLU A 84 9.15 2.94 -4.20
N ASP A 85 8.24 2.32 -3.45
CA ASP A 85 7.66 0.99 -3.79
C ASP A 85 6.92 1.06 -5.13
N ASP A 86 6.15 2.12 -5.35
CA ASP A 86 5.47 2.39 -6.61
C ASP A 86 6.49 2.55 -7.76
N LEU A 87 7.53 3.37 -7.54
CA LEU A 87 8.57 3.62 -8.54
C LEU A 87 9.46 2.41 -8.84
N ARG A 88 9.65 1.49 -7.88
CA ARG A 88 10.42 0.25 -8.08
C ARG A 88 9.59 -0.83 -8.77
N ASN A 89 8.27 -0.76 -8.71
CA ASN A 89 7.39 -1.67 -9.44
C ASN A 89 7.25 -1.28 -10.92
N VAL A 90 7.41 0.00 -11.24
CA VAL A 90 7.49 0.46 -12.64
C VAL A 90 8.85 0.07 -13.22
N GLY A 91 8.94 -1.17 -13.70
CA GLY A 91 9.99 -1.62 -14.62
C GLY A 91 10.17 -0.66 -15.80
N PRO A 92 11.30 -0.74 -16.52
CA PRO A 92 11.59 0.18 -17.62
C PRO A 92 10.44 0.19 -18.61
N VAL A 93 9.86 1.37 -18.83
CA VAL A 93 8.80 1.58 -19.83
C VAL A 93 9.42 1.33 -21.20
N ASP A 94 9.01 0.24 -21.87
CA ASP A 94 9.52 -0.17 -23.18
C ASP A 94 9.02 0.78 -24.27
N ALA A 95 7.75 1.16 -24.18
CA ALA A 95 7.07 2.04 -25.12
C ALA A 95 5.80 2.65 -24.50
N GLN A 96 5.40 3.80 -25.04
CA GLN A 96 4.05 4.35 -24.83
C GLN A 96 3.21 3.97 -26.04
N VAL A 97 2.04 3.41 -25.82
CA VAL A 97 1.17 2.86 -26.86
C VAL A 97 -0.23 3.40 -26.64
N TYR A 98 -0.86 3.90 -27.70
CA TYR A 98 -2.27 4.30 -27.60
C TYR A 98 -3.17 3.08 -27.50
N LEU A 99 -4.21 3.16 -26.68
CA LEU A 99 -5.19 2.07 -26.55
C LEU A 99 -5.75 1.64 -27.92
N GLU A 100 -5.93 2.60 -28.83
CA GLU A 100 -6.41 2.38 -30.19
C GLU A 100 -5.40 1.62 -31.09
N GLU A 101 -4.11 1.65 -30.75
CA GLU A 101 -3.08 0.88 -31.46
C GLU A 101 -2.97 -0.57 -30.95
N MET A 102 -3.61 -0.90 -29.83
CA MET A 102 -3.66 -2.27 -29.35
C MET A 102 -4.65 -3.11 -30.16
N SER A 103 -4.30 -4.39 -30.30
CA SER A 103 -5.22 -5.34 -30.90
C SER A 103 -6.36 -5.61 -29.93
N TRP A 104 -7.60 -5.35 -30.36
CA TRP A 104 -8.79 -5.62 -29.56
C TRP A 104 -9.27 -7.06 -29.77
N ASN A 105 -9.53 -7.78 -28.68
CA ASN A 105 -10.16 -9.09 -28.70
C ASN A 105 -11.65 -8.98 -28.35
N GLU A 106 -12.53 -9.11 -29.35
CA GLU A 106 -13.98 -9.04 -29.17
C GLU A 106 -14.54 -10.13 -28.23
N GLY A 107 -13.84 -11.25 -28.05
CA GLY A 107 -14.32 -12.35 -27.20
C GLY A 107 -14.18 -12.08 -25.70
N ASP A 108 -13.14 -11.35 -25.32
CA ASP A 108 -12.71 -11.18 -23.92
C ASP A 108 -12.81 -9.71 -23.44
N HIS A 109 -13.15 -8.79 -24.35
CA HIS A 109 -13.18 -7.35 -24.09
C HIS A 109 -11.85 -6.82 -23.55
N SER A 110 -10.76 -7.39 -24.05
CA SER A 110 -9.40 -7.07 -23.65
C SER A 110 -8.56 -6.61 -24.84
N PHE A 111 -7.76 -5.57 -24.60
CA PHE A 111 -6.72 -5.12 -25.50
C PHE A 111 -5.48 -5.95 -25.25
N TYR A 112 -4.82 -6.37 -26.33
CA TYR A 112 -3.55 -7.06 -26.24
C TYR A 112 -2.53 -6.48 -27.21
N LEU A 113 -1.26 -6.55 -26.81
CA LEU A 113 -0.13 -6.09 -27.62
C LEU A 113 1.02 -7.09 -27.52
N SER A 114 1.64 -7.41 -28.65
CA SER A 114 2.84 -8.25 -28.65
C SER A 114 4.05 -7.50 -28.07
N CYS A 115 4.70 -8.06 -27.07
CA CYS A 115 5.97 -7.56 -26.55
C CYS A 115 7.14 -7.99 -27.43
N ARG A 116 8.20 -7.18 -27.51
CA ARG A 116 9.44 -7.53 -28.23
C ARG A 116 10.10 -8.83 -27.78
N CYS A 117 9.84 -9.30 -26.55
CA CYS A 117 10.37 -10.57 -26.06
C CYS A 117 9.63 -11.81 -26.60
N GLY A 118 8.49 -11.63 -27.30
CA GLY A 118 7.59 -12.71 -27.71
C GLY A 118 6.42 -12.96 -26.76
N GLY A 119 6.38 -12.26 -25.62
CA GLY A 119 5.21 -12.23 -24.73
C GLY A 119 4.10 -11.33 -25.26
N LYS A 120 3.04 -11.19 -24.46
CA LYS A 120 1.94 -10.26 -24.72
C LYS A 120 1.63 -9.41 -23.49
N TYR A 121 1.24 -8.18 -23.75
CA TYR A 121 0.51 -7.33 -22.82
C TYR A 121 -0.97 -7.62 -23.06
N SER A 122 -1.75 -7.76 -21.99
CA SER A 122 -3.20 -7.94 -22.07
C SER A 122 -3.83 -7.15 -20.95
N VAL A 123 -4.84 -6.35 -21.28
CA VAL A 123 -5.53 -5.45 -20.34
C VAL A 123 -7.02 -5.44 -20.69
N SER A 124 -7.87 -5.56 -19.68
CA SER A 124 -9.32 -5.47 -19.88
C SER A 124 -9.70 -4.02 -20.22
N LYS A 125 -10.85 -3.80 -20.88
CA LYS A 125 -11.32 -2.43 -21.14
C LYS A 125 -11.45 -1.59 -19.86
N ASP A 126 -12.06 -2.16 -18.81
CA ASP A 126 -12.22 -1.50 -17.52
C ASP A 126 -10.86 -1.19 -16.86
N GLU A 127 -9.91 -2.12 -16.98
CA GLU A 127 -8.55 -1.92 -16.45
C GLU A 127 -7.80 -0.84 -17.23
N ALA A 128 -7.95 -0.75 -18.55
CA ALA A 128 -7.28 0.30 -19.32
C ALA A 128 -7.71 1.72 -18.91
N GLU A 129 -8.93 1.89 -18.38
CA GLU A 129 -9.42 3.17 -17.83
C GLU A 129 -8.86 3.48 -16.43
N GLU A 130 -8.57 2.45 -15.63
CA GLU A 130 -8.03 2.60 -14.27
C GLU A 130 -6.51 2.56 -14.19
N VAL A 131 -5.87 1.79 -15.07
CA VAL A 131 -4.42 1.58 -15.12
C VAL A 131 -3.85 1.94 -16.48
N SER A 132 -2.89 2.87 -16.47
CA SER A 132 -2.13 3.25 -17.65
C SER A 132 -0.87 2.42 -17.84
N LEU A 133 -0.57 1.45 -16.98
CA LEU A 133 0.69 0.68 -17.02
C LEU A 133 0.39 -0.81 -17.11
N ILE A 134 0.89 -1.47 -18.16
CA ILE A 134 0.69 -2.90 -18.38
C ILE A 134 2.03 -3.61 -18.40
N SER A 135 2.23 -4.59 -17.53
CA SER A 135 3.40 -5.47 -17.53
C SER A 135 3.26 -6.61 -18.53
N CYS A 136 4.35 -7.00 -19.17
CA CYS A 136 4.36 -8.16 -20.05
C CYS A 136 4.27 -9.46 -19.23
N ASP A 137 3.48 -10.44 -19.71
CA ASP A 137 3.40 -11.77 -19.07
C ASP A 137 4.74 -12.53 -19.07
N THR A 138 5.63 -12.22 -20.02
CA THR A 138 6.87 -12.98 -20.25
C THR A 138 8.13 -12.26 -19.79
N CYS A 139 8.10 -10.95 -19.58
CA CYS A 139 9.28 -10.18 -19.20
C CYS A 139 8.94 -9.00 -18.29
N SER A 140 9.94 -8.43 -17.63
CA SER A 140 9.79 -7.26 -16.75
C SER A 140 9.60 -5.93 -17.50
N LEU A 141 9.29 -5.96 -18.79
CA LEU A 141 8.97 -4.77 -19.57
C LEU A 141 7.54 -4.33 -19.26
N ILE A 142 7.35 -3.02 -19.21
CA ILE A 142 6.07 -2.38 -18.98
C ILE A 142 5.81 -1.44 -20.14
N ILE A 143 4.56 -1.32 -20.56
CA ILE A 143 4.14 -0.30 -21.51
C ILE A 143 3.18 0.68 -20.85
N GLU A 144 3.22 1.91 -21.29
CA GLU A 144 2.28 2.95 -20.86
C GLU A 144 1.16 3.08 -21.90
N LEU A 145 -0.09 2.88 -21.48
CA LEU A 145 -1.29 3.13 -22.25
C LEU A 145 -1.61 4.63 -22.28
N LEU A 146 -1.68 5.19 -23.48
CA LEU A 146 -2.17 6.54 -23.72
C LEU A 146 -3.64 6.52 -24.14
N HIS A 147 -4.46 7.34 -23.48
CA HIS A 147 -5.82 7.67 -23.89
C HIS A 147 -5.85 9.04 -24.56
N TYR A 148 -6.46 9.15 -25.74
CA TYR A 148 -6.78 10.45 -26.32
C TYR A 148 -7.88 11.08 -25.46
N ASN A 149 -7.63 12.28 -24.93
CA ASN A 149 -8.61 13.03 -24.15
C ASN A 149 -9.74 13.58 -25.04
#